data_AF-A0A8C0M3L0-F1
#
_entry.id   AF-A0A8C0M3L0-F1
#
_cell.length_a   1.000
_cell.length_b   1.000
_cell.length_c   1.000
_cell.angle_alpha   90.00
_cell.angle_beta   90.00
_cell.angle_gamma   90.00
#
_symmetry.space_group_name_H-M   'P 1'
#
loop_
_entity.id
_entity.type
_entity.pdbx_description
1 polymer ?
#
loop_
_entity_poly.entity_id
_entity_poly.type
_entity_poly.pdbx_seq_one_letter_code
_entity_poly.pdbx_strand_id
1 'polypeptide(L)'
;MRKGELESLPQVDSVALLSFRPLWLLVSLGGGAGLSSPALRCSGEGGGLSGWEGSAPCLVLTLALTSLTAPVSGQIAAPKPVISLHPPWTVVFKGETVTLTCHVPHLRAAEYITWHLSYFGKDLLHKTPGNTLKVHDSGRFRCQTKDSPPSDSVRLIFSSDWLILQAPHTVFEGDTLVLRCQVKGRQKLITVKYSWNGKVISVSNQGQDLLIPQASLNNSGHYQCIGFLERDHYVYKSSTRIIKIQELFPYPKLQVTPSQPTEGSSVNLSCQTQLPLERSDTLLYFTFFRDRGVMLSDWSRSPELQITTIWREDSGSYWCTAATAIPSIQKHSLPLQVHVQGVPVSGVLLETQPQGGQALAGEPLVLVCSVAEGTGDIAFSWHREDTGEHVGRKQQRSQRAELEIPAVGGSHMGRYYCTADNGHGLARSGALNVTVTGGRFLENTTRSTPTIGPGEAPHSGCPALVELQQLYGNGYLEEENLAYSEIRIIQLGQEEAASTSRTSLENKHTSVIYSAVKTQLPEDSAGEVRSQDEDAIENYENVQFA
;
A
#
# COMPACT_ATOMS: atom_id res chain seq x y z
N MET A 1 -4.09 -76.79 -3.24
CA MET A 1 -4.46 -77.07 -4.65
C MET A 1 -4.64 -75.74 -5.37
N ARG A 2 -4.11 -75.68 -6.61
CA ARG A 2 -4.21 -74.65 -7.66
C ARG A 2 -3.48 -73.31 -7.51
N LYS A 3 -2.64 -73.10 -8.54
CA LYS A 3 -1.89 -71.93 -9.02
C LYS A 3 -2.80 -70.96 -9.79
N GLY A 4 -2.27 -69.74 -9.99
CA GLY A 4 -2.60 -68.80 -11.07
C GLY A 4 -3.10 -67.46 -10.52
N GLU A 5 -2.70 -66.28 -10.98
CA GLU A 5 -1.73 -65.89 -12.01
C GLU A 5 -1.48 -64.38 -11.83
N LEU A 6 -0.36 -63.92 -12.38
CA LEU A 6 0.14 -62.56 -12.35
C LEU A 6 -0.66 -61.70 -13.35
N GLU A 7 -1.22 -60.55 -12.93
CA GLU A 7 -1.68 -59.53 -13.87
C GLU A 7 -0.95 -58.20 -13.67
N SER A 8 -0.54 -57.68 -14.81
CA SER A 8 0.40 -56.60 -15.10
C SER A 8 -0.20 -55.21 -14.95
N LEU A 9 0.59 -54.31 -14.35
CA LEU A 9 0.41 -52.85 -14.39
C LEU A 9 0.47 -52.33 -15.84
N PRO A 10 -0.43 -51.41 -16.25
CA PRO A 10 -0.25 -50.67 -17.49
C PRO A 10 0.75 -49.51 -17.30
N GLN A 11 1.73 -49.45 -18.20
CA GLN A 11 2.55 -48.26 -18.48
C GLN A 11 1.65 -47.12 -18.97
N VAL A 12 1.88 -45.92 -18.43
CA VAL A 12 1.40 -44.67 -19.04
C VAL A 12 2.63 -43.85 -19.44
N ASP A 13 2.60 -43.43 -20.69
CA ASP A 13 3.68 -42.81 -21.43
C ASP A 13 4.11 -41.42 -20.94
N SER A 14 5.36 -41.14 -21.28
CA SER A 14 6.11 -39.92 -21.00
C SER A 14 5.49 -38.70 -21.68
N VAL A 15 5.18 -37.66 -20.91
CA VAL A 15 4.97 -36.30 -21.44
C VAL A 15 6.23 -35.49 -21.18
N ALA A 16 6.78 -34.95 -22.25
CA ALA A 16 8.02 -34.19 -22.31
C ALA A 16 7.97 -32.93 -21.42
N LEU A 17 8.82 -32.88 -20.40
CA LEU A 17 9.15 -31.66 -19.67
C LEU A 17 10.14 -30.84 -20.50
N LEU A 18 9.69 -29.67 -20.95
CA LEU A 18 10.54 -28.61 -21.52
C LEU A 18 11.60 -28.21 -20.48
N SER A 19 12.84 -28.64 -20.74
CA SER A 19 14.00 -28.28 -19.95
C SER A 19 14.39 -26.81 -20.20
N PHE A 20 14.11 -25.92 -19.25
CA PHE A 20 14.77 -24.63 -19.19
C PHE A 20 16.15 -24.82 -18.55
N ARG A 21 17.21 -24.70 -19.35
CA ARG A 21 18.60 -24.64 -18.87
C ARG A 21 18.84 -23.28 -18.19
N PRO A 22 19.31 -23.24 -16.93
CA PRO A 22 19.88 -22.03 -16.37
C PRO A 22 21.26 -21.79 -16.98
N LEU A 23 21.44 -20.61 -17.58
CA LEU A 23 22.73 -20.14 -18.08
C LEU A 23 23.62 -19.79 -16.88
N TRP A 24 24.64 -20.61 -16.64
CA TRP A 24 25.69 -20.31 -15.68
C TRP A 24 26.64 -19.26 -16.28
N LEU A 25 26.58 -18.02 -15.79
CA LEU A 25 27.65 -17.05 -16.00
C LEU A 25 28.76 -17.33 -15.00
N LEU A 26 29.83 -17.97 -15.48
CA LEU A 26 31.11 -18.07 -14.79
C LEU A 26 31.74 -16.67 -14.70
N VAL A 27 31.75 -16.12 -13.49
CA VAL A 27 32.60 -14.99 -13.13
C VAL A 27 34.01 -15.53 -12.90
N SER A 28 34.92 -15.21 -13.82
CA SER A 28 36.36 -15.42 -13.61
C SER A 28 36.92 -14.27 -12.77
N LEU A 29 37.37 -14.59 -11.55
CA LEU A 29 38.20 -13.71 -10.73
C LEU A 29 39.66 -13.93 -11.12
N GLY A 30 40.19 -13.04 -11.96
CA GLY A 30 41.64 -12.87 -12.20
C GLY A 30 42.08 -11.54 -11.60
N GLY A 31 42.91 -11.58 -10.56
CA GLY A 31 43.45 -10.40 -9.90
C GLY A 31 44.60 -9.74 -10.67
N GLY A 32 44.91 -8.50 -10.29
CA GLY A 32 46.23 -7.90 -10.48
C GLY A 32 46.28 -6.53 -11.14
N ALA A 33 46.49 -5.51 -10.31
CA ALA A 33 47.29 -4.29 -10.52
C ALA A 33 46.88 -3.25 -11.60
N GLY A 34 46.97 -1.97 -11.19
CA GLY A 34 47.36 -0.89 -12.11
C GLY A 34 46.45 0.34 -12.11
N LEU A 35 46.90 1.40 -11.44
CA LEU A 35 46.43 2.77 -11.61
C LEU A 35 46.52 3.22 -13.08
N SER A 36 45.48 3.90 -13.60
CA SER A 36 45.62 5.14 -14.39
C SER A 36 44.25 5.65 -14.87
N SER A 37 44.01 6.94 -14.64
CA SER A 37 42.83 7.70 -15.08
C SER A 37 42.75 7.80 -16.61
N PRO A 38 41.55 7.86 -17.21
CA PRO A 38 41.43 8.24 -18.62
C PRO A 38 41.47 9.76 -18.78
N ALA A 39 42.39 10.24 -19.60
CA ALA A 39 42.45 11.61 -20.10
C ALA A 39 41.32 11.85 -21.11
N LEU A 40 40.48 12.87 -20.86
CA LEU A 40 39.55 13.42 -21.85
C LEU A 40 40.33 14.35 -22.80
N ARG A 41 40.27 14.02 -24.09
CA ARG A 41 40.87 14.77 -25.20
C ARG A 41 39.74 15.58 -25.85
N CYS A 42 39.76 16.89 -25.72
CA CYS A 42 38.91 17.79 -26.50
C CYS A 42 39.79 18.61 -27.44
N SER A 43 39.53 18.45 -28.73
CA SER A 43 40.11 19.18 -29.85
C SER A 43 39.41 20.53 -29.99
N GLY A 44 40.16 21.62 -30.17
CA GLY A 44 39.61 22.93 -30.52
C GLY A 44 40.54 23.63 -31.50
N GLU A 45 40.05 23.84 -32.72
CA GLU A 45 40.71 24.54 -33.83
C GLU A 45 40.91 26.03 -33.51
N GLY A 46 42.02 26.58 -34.00
CA GLY A 46 42.38 27.99 -33.86
C GLY A 46 41.77 28.89 -34.95
N GLY A 47 41.55 30.14 -34.57
CA GLY A 47 41.26 31.26 -35.47
C GLY A 47 41.24 32.56 -34.67
N GLY A 48 42.24 33.42 -34.86
CA GLY A 48 42.36 34.70 -34.17
C GLY A 48 41.67 35.85 -34.88
N LEU A 49 41.40 36.95 -34.15
CA LEU A 49 41.93 38.31 -34.41
C LEU A 49 41.34 39.35 -33.44
N SER A 50 42.27 40.14 -32.87
CA SER A 50 42.22 41.55 -32.43
C SER A 50 41.14 42.08 -31.46
N GLY A 51 41.57 42.36 -30.23
CA GLY A 51 41.74 43.75 -29.75
C GLY A 51 40.64 44.35 -28.86
N TRP A 52 40.91 44.48 -27.55
CA TRP A 52 40.87 45.74 -26.78
C TRP A 52 41.42 45.51 -25.36
N GLU A 53 42.26 46.45 -24.92
CA GLU A 53 42.86 46.52 -23.58
C GLU A 53 41.83 46.98 -22.54
N GLY A 54 41.80 46.29 -21.40
CA GLY A 54 40.99 46.66 -20.25
C GLY A 54 41.43 45.87 -19.02
N SER A 55 42.15 46.53 -18.13
CA SER A 55 42.75 46.03 -16.89
C SER A 55 41.72 45.68 -15.80
N ALA A 56 41.80 44.47 -15.21
CA ALA A 56 41.49 44.20 -13.80
C ALA A 56 41.97 42.79 -13.39
N PRO A 57 42.56 42.60 -12.20
CA PRO A 57 43.09 41.31 -11.76
C PRO A 57 41.98 40.41 -11.19
N CYS A 58 41.82 39.21 -11.77
CA CYS A 58 41.04 38.14 -11.15
C CYS A 58 41.82 37.54 -9.97
N LEU A 59 41.38 37.84 -8.76
CA LEU A 59 41.70 37.10 -7.54
C LEU A 59 41.23 35.64 -7.69
N VAL A 60 42.18 34.72 -7.82
CA VAL A 60 41.91 33.28 -7.76
C VAL A 60 41.64 32.91 -6.30
N LEU A 61 40.37 32.84 -5.93
CA LEU A 61 39.92 32.19 -4.69
C LEU A 61 39.99 30.67 -4.90
N THR A 62 41.09 30.06 -4.49
CA THR A 62 41.20 28.61 -4.36
C THR A 62 40.29 28.14 -3.21
N LEU A 63 39.11 27.63 -3.53
CA LEU A 63 38.32 26.84 -2.58
C LEU A 63 39.06 25.52 -2.33
N ALA A 64 39.82 25.49 -1.23
CA ALA A 64 40.36 24.27 -0.67
C ALA A 64 39.19 23.35 -0.27
N LEU A 65 38.88 22.37 -1.11
CA LEU A 65 38.04 21.22 -0.73
C LEU A 65 38.82 20.38 0.29
N THR A 66 38.69 20.73 1.56
CA THR A 66 39.05 19.82 2.65
C THR A 66 38.08 18.64 2.59
N SER A 67 38.54 17.53 2.02
CA SER A 67 37.87 16.24 2.12
C SER A 67 37.89 15.79 3.58
N LEU A 68 36.87 16.17 4.35
CA LEU A 68 36.52 15.50 5.60
C LEU A 68 36.01 14.11 5.25
N THR A 69 36.92 13.16 5.07
CA THR A 69 36.59 11.74 5.17
C THR A 69 36.34 11.47 6.65
N ALA A 70 35.12 11.75 7.11
CA ALA A 70 34.64 11.16 8.34
C ALA A 70 34.64 9.65 8.13
N PRO A 71 35.33 8.86 8.97
CA PRO A 71 35.13 7.42 8.92
C PRO A 71 33.70 7.19 9.42
N VAL A 72 32.78 6.88 8.51
CA VAL A 72 31.54 6.20 8.91
C VAL A 72 31.95 4.80 9.33
N SER A 73 32.47 4.69 10.55
CA SER A 73 32.46 3.43 11.29
C SER A 73 31.04 3.24 11.80
N GLY A 74 30.11 3.04 10.86
CA GLY A 74 28.84 2.41 11.18
C GLY A 74 29.14 0.93 11.41
N GLN A 75 29.59 0.57 12.61
CA GLN A 75 29.48 -0.81 13.06
C GLN A 75 27.99 -1.11 13.12
N ILE A 76 27.47 -1.71 12.05
CA ILE A 76 26.15 -2.34 12.07
C ILE A 76 26.25 -3.40 13.16
N ALA A 77 25.58 -3.17 14.29
CA ALA A 77 25.54 -4.12 15.40
C ALA A 77 25.04 -5.46 14.86
N ALA A 78 25.79 -6.54 15.09
CA ALA A 78 25.43 -7.84 14.54
C ALA A 78 24.06 -8.27 15.09
N PRO A 79 23.18 -8.87 14.24
CA PRO A 79 21.85 -9.25 14.65
C PRO A 79 21.89 -10.27 15.78
N LYS A 80 20.90 -10.18 16.68
CA LYS A 80 20.78 -11.08 17.82
C LYS A 80 20.50 -12.51 17.34
N PRO A 81 21.24 -13.53 17.82
CA PRO A 81 21.05 -14.91 17.40
C PRO A 81 19.83 -15.56 18.07
N VAL A 82 19.31 -16.62 17.44
CA VAL A 82 18.07 -17.32 17.84
C VAL A 82 18.36 -18.80 18.09
N ILE A 83 17.82 -19.39 19.16
CA ILE A 83 17.99 -20.82 19.46
C ILE A 83 16.76 -21.61 18.99
N SER A 84 16.99 -22.68 18.22
CA SER A 84 15.99 -23.73 17.95
C SER A 84 16.32 -25.03 18.71
N LEU A 85 15.30 -25.83 18.99
CA LEU A 85 15.44 -27.10 19.71
C LEU A 85 15.13 -28.29 18.81
N HIS A 86 15.89 -29.37 18.96
CA HIS A 86 15.58 -30.68 18.39
C HIS A 86 15.73 -31.79 19.45
N PRO A 87 14.64 -32.48 19.82
CA PRO A 87 13.24 -32.22 19.46
C PRO A 87 12.75 -30.84 19.95
N PRO A 88 11.62 -30.29 19.46
CA PRO A 88 11.21 -28.89 19.73
C PRO A 88 10.75 -28.59 21.16
N TRP A 89 10.78 -29.59 22.05
CA TRP A 89 10.16 -29.56 23.37
C TRP A 89 11.05 -28.88 24.41
N THR A 90 10.45 -28.07 25.27
CA THR A 90 11.13 -27.49 26.44
C THR A 90 11.16 -28.43 27.65
N VAL A 91 10.41 -29.53 27.58
CA VAL A 91 10.22 -30.50 28.66
C VAL A 91 10.46 -31.89 28.12
N VAL A 92 11.37 -32.60 28.76
CA VAL A 92 11.80 -33.94 28.38
C VAL A 92 12.01 -34.77 29.65
N PHE A 93 12.11 -36.09 29.53
CA PHE A 93 12.45 -36.93 30.68
C PHE A 93 13.95 -36.90 30.96
N LYS A 94 14.33 -37.07 32.23
CA LYS A 94 15.75 -37.32 32.57
C LYS A 94 16.26 -38.55 31.82
N GLY A 95 17.47 -38.44 31.25
CA GLY A 95 18.09 -39.46 30.41
C GLY A 95 17.86 -39.25 28.91
N GLU A 96 16.93 -38.37 28.52
CA GLU A 96 16.80 -37.93 27.12
C GLU A 96 17.89 -36.91 26.76
N THR A 97 17.95 -36.53 25.48
CA THR A 97 18.90 -35.54 24.98
C THR A 97 18.17 -34.53 24.12
N VAL A 98 18.48 -33.25 24.32
CA VAL A 98 17.99 -32.16 23.46
C VAL A 98 19.19 -31.53 22.78
N THR A 99 19.09 -31.30 21.48
CA THR A 99 20.08 -30.56 20.71
C THR A 99 19.58 -29.13 20.52
N LEU A 100 20.37 -28.17 20.96
CA LEU A 100 20.15 -26.74 20.70
C LEU A 100 20.95 -26.38 19.46
N THR A 101 20.33 -25.63 18.56
CA THR A 101 20.98 -25.05 17.38
C THR A 101 20.86 -23.54 17.46
N CYS A 102 21.98 -22.83 17.39
CA CYS A 102 22.03 -21.38 17.37
C CYS A 102 22.05 -20.90 15.91
N HIS A 103 21.01 -20.16 15.53
CA HIS A 103 20.87 -19.55 14.22
C HIS A 103 21.39 -18.12 14.30
N VAL A 104 22.41 -17.85 13.50
CA VAL A 104 23.02 -16.53 13.39
C VAL A 104 22.96 -16.13 11.93
N PRO A 105 22.35 -14.98 11.59
CA PRO A 105 22.40 -14.46 10.24
C PRO A 105 23.86 -14.28 9.79
N HIS A 106 24.20 -14.81 8.62
CA HIS A 106 25.55 -14.74 8.02
C HIS A 106 26.67 -15.48 8.78
N LEU A 107 26.35 -16.53 9.55
CA LEU A 107 27.36 -17.35 10.22
C LEU A 107 28.37 -17.94 9.21
N ARG A 108 29.66 -17.63 9.38
CA ARG A 108 30.73 -18.26 8.61
C ARG A 108 31.10 -19.59 9.25
N ALA A 109 31.37 -20.62 8.44
CA ALA A 109 31.60 -21.99 8.89
C ALA A 109 32.80 -22.22 9.86
N ALA A 110 33.60 -21.18 10.14
CA ALA A 110 34.78 -21.24 11.01
C ALA A 110 34.63 -20.45 12.32
N GLU A 111 33.43 -19.96 12.65
CA GLU A 111 33.21 -19.08 13.80
C GLU A 111 32.74 -19.85 15.05
N TYR A 112 33.36 -19.56 16.20
CA TYR A 112 33.00 -20.19 17.47
C TYR A 112 31.74 -19.56 18.06
N ILE A 113 30.79 -20.40 18.49
CA ILE A 113 29.64 -19.95 19.27
C ILE A 113 29.96 -20.06 20.75
N THR A 114 29.70 -18.97 21.48
CA THR A 114 29.78 -18.93 22.94
C THR A 114 28.40 -19.20 23.52
N TRP A 115 28.28 -20.29 24.25
CA TRP A 115 27.08 -20.68 24.97
C TRP A 115 27.18 -20.23 26.42
N HIS A 116 26.14 -19.53 26.88
CA HIS A 116 25.95 -19.17 28.28
C HIS A 116 24.95 -20.14 28.88
N LEU A 117 25.43 -20.96 29.81
CA LEU A 117 24.72 -22.06 30.42
C LEU A 117 24.49 -21.76 31.90
N SER A 118 23.24 -21.71 32.33
CA SER A 118 22.87 -21.46 33.72
C SER A 118 22.20 -22.71 34.30
N TYR A 119 22.92 -23.45 35.14
CA TYR A 119 22.44 -24.68 35.79
C TYR A 119 22.36 -24.47 37.30
N PHE A 120 21.19 -24.71 37.93
CA PHE A 120 21.02 -24.61 39.39
C PHE A 120 21.60 -23.33 40.03
N GLY A 121 21.59 -22.20 39.29
CA GLY A 121 22.16 -20.92 39.75
C GLY A 121 23.67 -20.76 39.55
N LYS A 122 24.34 -21.69 38.88
CA LYS A 122 25.73 -21.57 38.42
C LYS A 122 25.77 -21.26 36.94
N ASP A 123 26.51 -20.22 36.58
CA ASP A 123 26.74 -19.82 35.19
C ASP A 123 28.05 -20.42 34.67
N LEU A 124 27.99 -20.99 33.48
CA LEU A 124 29.09 -21.63 32.78
C LEU A 124 29.13 -21.13 31.33
N LEU A 125 30.33 -20.82 30.85
CA LEU A 125 30.59 -20.49 29.45
C LEU A 125 31.17 -21.71 28.75
N HIS A 126 30.61 -22.03 27.59
CA HIS A 126 31.10 -23.13 26.75
C HIS A 126 31.24 -22.67 25.30
N LYS A 127 32.35 -23.00 24.63
CA LYS A 127 32.59 -22.61 23.23
C LYS A 127 32.57 -23.83 22.33
N THR A 128 31.79 -23.77 21.25
CA THR A 128 31.73 -24.83 20.24
C THR A 128 32.18 -24.29 18.89
N PRO A 129 32.97 -25.07 18.11
CA PRO A 129 33.35 -24.69 16.74
C PRO A 129 32.20 -24.82 15.73
N GLY A 130 31.08 -25.44 16.14
CA GLY A 130 29.83 -25.49 15.37
C GLY A 130 28.70 -24.76 16.09
N ASN A 131 27.54 -24.71 15.45
CA ASN A 131 26.38 -23.99 15.96
C ASN A 131 25.42 -24.83 16.82
N THR A 132 25.84 -26.03 17.23
CA THR A 132 25.00 -26.96 17.99
C THR A 132 25.58 -27.29 19.36
N LEU A 133 24.69 -27.53 20.33
CA LEU A 133 25.02 -27.98 21.68
C LEU A 133 24.04 -29.07 22.12
N LYS A 134 24.55 -30.23 22.52
CA LYS A 134 23.74 -31.29 23.14
C LYS A 134 23.70 -31.10 24.64
N VAL A 135 22.50 -31.19 25.22
CA VAL A 135 22.29 -31.00 26.65
C VAL A 135 21.45 -32.14 27.22
N HIS A 136 21.73 -32.43 28.49
CA HIS A 136 21.15 -33.56 29.22
C HIS A 136 20.55 -33.14 30.58
N ASP A 137 20.69 -31.86 30.94
CA ASP A 137 20.35 -31.33 32.24
C ASP A 137 19.46 -30.09 32.15
N SER A 138 18.65 -29.90 33.20
CA SER A 138 17.75 -28.74 33.29
C SER A 138 18.55 -27.46 33.50
N GLY A 139 18.24 -26.44 32.72
CA GLY A 139 19.00 -25.21 32.76
C GLY A 139 18.40 -24.13 31.88
N ARG A 140 19.08 -22.99 31.89
CA ARG A 140 18.78 -21.86 31.02
C ARG A 140 19.96 -21.63 30.08
N PHE A 141 19.68 -21.52 28.79
CA PHE A 141 20.66 -21.54 27.72
C PHE A 141 20.55 -20.26 26.88
N ARG A 142 21.69 -19.68 26.52
CA ARG A 142 21.81 -18.60 25.52
C ARG A 142 23.00 -18.89 24.62
N CYS A 143 22.97 -18.38 23.41
CA CYS A 143 24.10 -18.41 22.49
C CYS A 143 24.49 -17.01 22.06
N GLN A 144 25.75 -16.84 21.67
CA GLN A 144 26.32 -15.55 21.31
C GLN A 144 27.49 -15.77 20.34
N THR A 145 27.63 -14.91 19.34
CA THR A 145 28.87 -14.77 18.55
C THR A 145 29.70 -13.60 19.06
N LYS A 146 30.92 -13.44 18.55
CA LYS A 146 31.88 -12.45 19.08
C LYS A 146 31.31 -11.03 19.07
N ASP A 147 30.58 -10.68 18.02
CA ASP A 147 30.12 -9.32 17.76
C ASP A 147 28.59 -9.15 17.93
N SER A 148 27.88 -10.22 18.33
CA SER A 148 26.43 -10.18 18.58
C SER A 148 26.10 -10.01 20.07
N PRO A 149 24.94 -9.41 20.40
CA PRO A 149 24.36 -9.60 21.73
C PRO A 149 24.00 -11.07 21.96
N PRO A 150 23.87 -11.52 23.22
CA PRO A 150 23.37 -12.86 23.54
C PRO A 150 21.93 -13.07 23.07
N SER A 151 21.61 -14.29 22.64
CA SER A 151 20.26 -14.73 22.30
C SER A 151 19.29 -14.58 23.47
N ASP A 152 18.00 -14.66 23.14
CA ASP A 152 17.00 -14.92 24.16
C ASP A 152 17.23 -16.26 24.85
N SER A 153 16.68 -16.35 26.06
CA SER A 153 17.00 -17.43 26.98
C SER A 153 16.02 -18.57 26.87
N VAL A 154 16.53 -19.76 26.55
CA VAL A 154 15.73 -20.99 26.48
C VAL A 154 15.83 -21.73 27.82
N ARG A 155 14.69 -22.06 28.43
CA ARG A 155 14.65 -22.88 29.65
C ARG A 155 14.24 -24.31 29.32
N LEU A 156 15.13 -25.26 29.57
CA LEU A 156 14.86 -26.70 29.41
C LEU A 156 14.69 -27.36 30.77
N ILE A 157 13.75 -28.31 30.83
CA ILE A 157 13.42 -29.05 32.04
C ILE A 157 13.43 -30.55 31.73
N PHE A 158 14.41 -31.23 32.30
CA PHE A 158 14.53 -32.69 32.34
C PHE A 158 13.83 -33.20 33.60
N SER A 159 12.57 -33.59 33.44
CA SER A 159 11.70 -34.00 34.55
C SER A 159 11.93 -35.46 34.95
N SER A 160 11.78 -35.73 36.24
CA SER A 160 11.72 -37.09 36.80
C SER A 160 10.28 -37.59 37.01
N ASP A 161 9.29 -36.72 36.77
CA ASP A 161 7.87 -36.99 36.92
C ASP A 161 7.43 -38.19 36.08
N TRP A 162 6.29 -38.79 36.45
CA TRP A 162 5.72 -39.90 35.69
C TRP A 162 4.99 -39.45 34.42
N LEU A 163 4.50 -38.21 34.39
CA LEU A 163 3.75 -37.62 33.30
C LEU A 163 4.25 -36.20 33.02
N ILE A 164 4.59 -35.91 31.77
CA ILE A 164 5.04 -34.58 31.34
C ILE A 164 4.15 -34.05 30.22
N LEU A 165 3.99 -32.73 30.22
CA LEU A 165 3.41 -31.99 29.10
C LEU A 165 4.55 -31.36 28.30
N GLN A 166 4.72 -31.83 27.08
CA GLN A 166 5.65 -31.28 26.11
C GLN A 166 4.95 -30.19 25.29
N ALA A 167 5.64 -29.06 25.14
CA ALA A 167 5.21 -27.94 24.33
C ALA A 167 6.43 -27.33 23.62
N PRO A 168 6.25 -26.75 22.42
CA PRO A 168 7.31 -26.07 21.69
C PRO A 168 7.89 -24.91 22.51
N HIS A 169 9.14 -24.56 22.26
CA HIS A 169 9.75 -23.39 22.90
C HIS A 169 9.09 -22.06 22.49
N THR A 170 8.79 -21.93 21.20
CA THR A 170 8.32 -20.70 20.57
C THR A 170 7.16 -21.05 19.65
N VAL A 171 6.07 -20.30 19.76
CA VAL A 171 4.88 -20.42 18.90
C VAL A 171 4.40 -19.00 18.62
N PHE A 172 4.21 -18.66 17.35
CA PHE A 172 3.68 -17.38 16.92
C PHE A 172 2.20 -17.50 16.54
N GLU A 173 1.55 -16.35 16.39
CA GLU A 173 0.21 -16.30 15.79
C GLU A 173 0.17 -17.07 14.46
N GLY A 174 -0.93 -17.76 14.21
CA GLY A 174 -1.18 -18.58 13.01
C GLY A 174 -0.49 -19.94 12.98
N ASP A 175 0.50 -20.19 13.85
CA ASP A 175 1.10 -21.52 13.96
C ASP A 175 0.10 -22.55 14.50
N THR A 176 0.40 -23.83 14.29
CA THR A 176 -0.28 -24.91 15.02
C THR A 176 0.44 -25.16 16.34
N LEU A 177 -0.21 -24.86 17.47
CA LEU A 177 0.29 -25.22 18.79
C LEU A 177 0.06 -26.73 19.01
N VAL A 178 1.16 -27.47 19.15
CA VAL A 178 1.15 -28.92 19.40
C VAL A 178 1.48 -29.19 20.87
N LEU A 179 0.54 -29.81 21.59
CA LEU A 179 0.72 -30.22 22.97
C LEU A 179 0.73 -31.74 23.06
N ARG A 180 1.80 -32.28 23.65
CA ARG A 180 2.01 -33.72 23.76
C ARG A 180 2.12 -34.14 25.20
N CYS A 181 1.20 -34.99 25.64
CA CYS A 181 1.26 -35.59 26.97
C CYS A 181 1.99 -36.94 26.90
N GLN A 182 3.09 -37.08 27.62
CA GLN A 182 3.94 -38.26 27.58
C GLN A 182 4.05 -38.88 28.97
N VAL A 183 3.91 -40.21 29.03
CA VAL A 183 4.10 -41.00 30.24
C VAL A 183 5.47 -41.65 30.24
N LYS A 184 6.08 -41.76 31.41
CA LYS A 184 7.43 -42.29 31.58
C LYS A 184 7.50 -43.78 31.22
N GLY A 185 8.57 -44.16 30.52
CA GLY A 185 8.84 -45.56 30.17
C GLY A 185 7.97 -46.06 29.02
N ARG A 186 7.61 -47.35 29.04
CA ARG A 186 6.82 -48.01 27.97
C ARG A 186 5.33 -48.14 28.29
N GLN A 187 4.84 -47.34 29.23
CA GLN A 187 3.44 -47.37 29.65
C GLN A 187 2.54 -46.69 28.60
N LYS A 188 1.25 -47.03 28.61
CA LYS A 188 0.25 -46.46 27.70
C LYS A 188 -0.82 -45.71 28.49
N LEU A 189 -1.21 -44.56 27.95
CA LEU A 189 -2.31 -43.75 28.45
C LEU A 189 -3.61 -44.22 27.79
N ILE A 190 -4.60 -44.59 28.60
CA ILE A 190 -5.95 -44.94 28.12
C ILE A 190 -6.73 -43.68 27.77
N THR A 191 -6.64 -42.66 28.63
CA THR A 191 -7.32 -41.39 28.47
C THR A 191 -6.37 -40.26 28.84
N VAL A 192 -6.37 -39.20 28.05
CA VAL A 192 -5.64 -37.97 28.34
C VAL A 192 -6.60 -36.80 28.31
N LYS A 193 -6.55 -35.97 29.35
CA LYS A 193 -7.27 -34.70 29.41
C LYS A 193 -6.27 -33.55 29.35
N TYR A 194 -6.51 -32.58 28.49
CA TYR A 194 -5.77 -31.33 28.46
C TYR A 194 -6.61 -30.25 29.11
N SER A 195 -5.97 -29.49 30.00
CA SER A 195 -6.57 -28.33 30.67
C SER A 195 -5.84 -27.06 30.27
N TRP A 196 -6.60 -25.99 30.08
CA TRP A 196 -6.13 -24.64 29.81
C TRP A 196 -6.83 -23.68 30.78
N ASN A 197 -6.04 -22.92 31.54
CA ASN A 197 -6.50 -22.02 32.60
C ASN A 197 -7.48 -22.71 33.59
N GLY A 198 -7.19 -23.97 33.93
CA GLY A 198 -7.99 -24.78 34.84
C GLY A 198 -9.22 -25.46 34.21
N LYS A 199 -9.61 -25.08 33.00
CA LYS A 199 -10.73 -25.69 32.26
C LYS A 199 -10.24 -26.82 31.37
N VAL A 200 -10.93 -27.96 31.36
CA VAL A 200 -10.64 -29.05 30.42
C VAL A 200 -11.08 -28.61 29.02
N ILE A 201 -10.14 -28.64 28.07
CA ILE A 201 -10.36 -28.22 26.67
C ILE A 201 -10.36 -29.38 25.69
N SER A 202 -9.80 -30.53 26.08
CA SER A 202 -9.78 -31.72 25.23
C SER A 202 -9.69 -32.98 26.07
N VAL A 203 -10.36 -34.04 25.61
CA VAL A 203 -10.27 -35.39 26.14
C VAL A 203 -10.01 -36.32 24.96
N SER A 204 -8.87 -37.01 24.99
CA SER A 204 -8.44 -37.95 23.95
C SER A 204 -8.38 -39.36 24.52
N ASN A 205 -8.90 -40.32 23.76
CA ASN A 205 -8.69 -41.73 23.99
C ASN A 205 -7.40 -42.12 23.26
N GLN A 206 -6.47 -42.82 23.94
CA GLN A 206 -5.17 -43.27 23.41
C GLN A 206 -4.01 -42.24 23.43
N GLY A 207 -4.17 -41.10 24.11
CA GLY A 207 -3.05 -40.18 24.36
C GLY A 207 -2.53 -39.47 23.11
N GLN A 208 -3.43 -39.06 22.22
CA GLN A 208 -3.07 -38.25 21.05
C GLN A 208 -2.58 -36.85 21.46
N ASP A 209 -1.77 -36.26 20.59
CA ASP A 209 -1.36 -34.86 20.70
C ASP A 209 -2.58 -33.95 20.52
N LEU A 210 -2.68 -32.92 21.34
CA LEU A 210 -3.65 -31.85 21.14
C LEU A 210 -3.06 -30.83 20.15
N LEU A 211 -3.78 -30.62 19.05
CA LEU A 211 -3.45 -29.62 18.03
C LEU A 211 -4.41 -28.44 18.16
N ILE A 212 -3.87 -27.24 18.35
CA ILE A 212 -4.61 -25.98 18.26
C ILE A 212 -4.12 -25.28 16.99
N PRO A 213 -4.79 -25.47 15.84
CA PRO A 213 -4.41 -24.81 14.59
C PRO A 213 -4.70 -23.32 14.67
N GLN A 214 -3.95 -22.51 13.93
CA GLN A 214 -4.12 -21.05 13.88
C GLN A 214 -4.12 -20.42 15.27
N ALA A 215 -3.08 -20.70 16.05
CA ALA A 215 -2.93 -20.19 17.40
C ALA A 215 -3.03 -18.66 17.40
N SER A 216 -3.81 -18.12 18.33
CA SER A 216 -3.97 -16.69 18.57
C SER A 216 -3.34 -16.31 19.91
N LEU A 217 -3.14 -15.01 20.15
CA LEU A 217 -2.68 -14.52 21.45
C LEU A 217 -3.55 -15.01 22.62
N ASN A 218 -4.85 -15.20 22.37
CA ASN A 218 -5.83 -15.71 23.34
C ASN A 218 -5.61 -17.17 23.73
N ASN A 219 -4.81 -17.94 22.99
CA ASN A 219 -4.40 -19.28 23.40
C ASN A 219 -3.23 -19.26 24.40
N SER A 220 -2.74 -18.09 24.80
CA SER A 220 -1.75 -18.02 25.89
C SER A 220 -2.37 -18.42 27.23
N GLY A 221 -1.58 -19.04 28.10
CA GLY A 221 -2.05 -19.36 29.46
C GLY A 221 -1.40 -20.60 30.07
N HIS A 222 -2.08 -21.14 31.07
CA HIS A 222 -1.64 -22.26 31.88
C HIS A 222 -2.18 -23.58 31.35
N TYR A 223 -1.30 -24.41 30.81
CA TYR A 223 -1.62 -25.73 30.29
C TYR A 223 -1.16 -26.85 31.23
N GLN A 224 -1.99 -27.87 31.40
CA GLN A 224 -1.65 -29.07 32.16
C GLN A 224 -2.31 -30.28 31.50
N CYS A 225 -1.62 -31.42 31.45
CA CYS A 225 -2.22 -32.68 31.02
C CYS A 225 -2.43 -33.63 32.19
N ILE A 226 -3.51 -34.41 32.10
CA ILE A 226 -3.96 -35.38 33.09
C ILE A 226 -4.09 -36.72 32.38
N GLY A 227 -3.30 -37.69 32.78
CA GLY A 227 -3.20 -39.00 32.14
C GLY A 227 -3.76 -40.10 33.03
N PHE A 228 -4.58 -40.96 32.44
CA PHE A 228 -5.08 -42.19 33.04
C PHE A 228 -4.30 -43.35 32.44
N LEU A 229 -3.70 -44.21 33.27
CA LEU A 229 -2.92 -45.36 32.83
C LEU A 229 -3.75 -46.63 32.74
N GLU A 230 -3.38 -47.50 31.80
CA GLU A 230 -4.06 -48.77 31.54
C GLU A 230 -3.95 -49.79 32.69
N ARG A 231 -2.78 -49.85 33.36
CA ARG A 231 -2.48 -50.95 34.31
C ARG A 231 -2.90 -50.69 35.75
N ASP A 232 -2.84 -49.43 36.21
CA ASP A 232 -2.86 -49.14 37.65
C ASP A 232 -4.09 -48.33 38.08
N HIS A 233 -5.01 -48.00 37.17
CA HIS A 233 -6.18 -47.10 37.38
C HIS A 233 -5.85 -45.76 38.07
N TYR A 234 -4.57 -45.38 38.16
CA TYR A 234 -4.11 -44.18 38.83
C TYR A 234 -4.10 -42.98 37.88
N VAL A 235 -4.42 -41.81 38.44
CA VAL A 235 -4.47 -40.54 37.70
C VAL A 235 -3.20 -39.76 37.95
N TYR A 236 -2.41 -39.53 36.90
CA TYR A 236 -1.23 -38.69 36.96
C TYR A 236 -1.54 -37.31 36.39
N LYS A 237 -0.97 -36.26 36.99
CA LYS A 237 -1.06 -34.88 36.49
C LYS A 237 0.35 -34.39 36.17
N SER A 238 0.52 -33.72 35.04
CA SER A 238 1.78 -33.06 34.72
C SER A 238 1.93 -31.78 35.55
N SER A 239 3.16 -31.26 35.61
CA SER A 239 3.36 -29.87 36.02
C SER A 239 2.65 -28.91 35.05
N THR A 240 2.16 -27.79 35.59
CA THR A 240 1.53 -26.73 34.80
C THR A 240 2.59 -25.97 33.99
N ARG A 241 2.30 -25.71 32.72
CA ARG A 241 3.14 -25.00 31.77
C ARG A 241 2.51 -23.69 31.34
N ILE A 242 3.27 -22.61 31.40
CA ILE A 242 2.86 -21.31 30.88
C ILE A 242 3.31 -21.25 29.43
N ILE A 243 2.36 -21.19 28.52
CA ILE A 243 2.62 -21.04 27.08
C ILE A 243 2.20 -19.63 26.70
N LYS A 244 3.10 -18.90 26.05
CA LYS A 244 2.84 -17.56 25.54
C LYS A 244 2.95 -17.61 24.02
N ILE A 245 1.84 -17.34 23.34
CA ILE A 245 1.82 -17.17 21.89
C ILE A 245 2.41 -15.79 21.59
N GLN A 246 3.34 -15.74 20.65
CA GLN A 246 4.03 -14.53 20.25
C GLN A 246 3.30 -13.85 19.09
N GLU A 247 3.22 -12.53 19.13
CA GLU A 247 2.64 -11.76 18.03
C GLU A 247 3.52 -11.90 16.78
N LEU A 248 2.91 -12.22 15.62
CA LEU A 248 3.67 -12.41 14.39
C LEU A 248 4.12 -11.07 13.78
N PHE A 249 3.26 -10.06 13.82
CA PHE A 249 3.60 -8.68 13.47
C PHE A 249 2.59 -7.74 14.14
N PRO A 250 3.00 -6.53 14.56
CA PRO A 250 2.08 -5.57 15.14
C PRO A 250 1.11 -5.03 14.10
N TYR A 251 0.03 -4.39 14.57
CA TYR A 251 -0.88 -3.63 13.70
C TYR A 251 -0.09 -2.61 12.87
N PRO A 252 -0.28 -2.59 11.53
CA PRO A 252 0.50 -1.73 10.67
C PRO A 252 0.20 -0.25 10.92
N LYS A 253 1.16 0.62 10.63
CA LYS A 253 1.02 2.07 10.69
C LYS A 253 1.11 2.65 9.28
N LEU A 254 0.05 3.35 8.86
CA LEU A 254 0.06 4.06 7.59
C LEU A 254 0.85 5.37 7.74
N GLN A 255 1.79 5.60 6.82
CA GLN A 255 2.48 6.87 6.64
C GLN A 255 2.20 7.42 5.25
N VAL A 256 2.15 8.75 5.14
CA VAL A 256 1.82 9.47 3.91
C VAL A 256 2.89 10.51 3.65
N THR A 257 3.47 10.49 2.45
CA THR A 257 4.52 11.43 2.05
C THR A 257 4.19 12.06 0.70
N PRO A 258 4.11 13.41 0.60
CA PRO A 258 4.17 14.38 1.68
C PRO A 258 2.96 14.30 2.62
N SER A 259 3.10 14.74 3.88
CA SER A 259 2.01 14.71 4.87
C SER A 259 0.88 15.71 4.57
N GLN A 260 1.18 16.75 3.80
CA GLN A 260 0.22 17.73 3.29
C GLN A 260 0.38 17.80 1.77
N PRO A 261 -0.26 16.89 1.04
CA PRO A 261 -0.16 16.86 -0.41
C PRO A 261 -0.91 18.04 -1.01
N THR A 262 -0.38 18.58 -2.10
CA THR A 262 -1.04 19.60 -2.90
C THR A 262 -1.70 18.98 -4.13
N GLU A 263 -2.74 19.60 -4.66
CA GLU A 263 -3.39 19.14 -5.88
C GLU A 263 -2.40 18.99 -7.05
N GLY A 264 -2.52 17.91 -7.80
CA GLY A 264 -1.64 17.57 -8.93
C GLY A 264 -0.26 17.01 -8.53
N SER A 265 0.07 16.97 -7.24
CA SER A 265 1.30 16.34 -6.75
C SER A 265 1.16 14.81 -6.62
N SER A 266 2.29 14.11 -6.50
CA SER A 266 2.33 12.68 -6.22
C SER A 266 2.40 12.40 -4.72
N VAL A 267 1.78 11.30 -4.29
CA VAL A 267 1.73 10.89 -2.88
C VAL A 267 2.17 9.44 -2.75
N ASN A 268 3.05 9.16 -1.80
CA ASN A 268 3.44 7.81 -1.42
C ASN A 268 2.75 7.42 -0.10
N LEU A 269 2.01 6.32 -0.14
CA LEU A 269 1.43 5.66 1.02
C LEU A 269 2.33 4.50 1.43
N SER A 270 2.82 4.49 2.67
CA SER A 270 3.69 3.43 3.21
C SER A 270 3.00 2.72 4.37
N CYS A 271 2.78 1.42 4.24
CA CYS A 271 2.17 0.57 5.26
C CYS A 271 3.28 -0.11 6.09
N GLN A 272 3.57 0.45 7.27
CA GLN A 272 4.70 0.01 8.08
C GLN A 272 4.32 -1.07 9.08
N THR A 273 4.93 -2.24 8.95
CA THR A 273 4.92 -3.29 9.95
C THR A 273 6.25 -4.06 9.91
N GLN A 274 6.52 -4.84 10.95
CA GLN A 274 7.78 -5.57 11.08
C GLN A 274 7.54 -7.00 11.54
N LEU A 275 8.24 -7.93 10.90
CA LEU A 275 8.29 -9.32 11.33
C LEU A 275 9.43 -9.51 12.35
N PRO A 276 9.25 -10.37 13.36
CA PRO A 276 10.33 -10.92 14.17
C PRO A 276 11.40 -11.55 13.29
N LEU A 277 12.67 -11.51 13.74
CA LEU A 277 13.80 -12.06 13.00
C LEU A 277 13.62 -13.58 12.77
N GLU A 278 13.00 -14.26 13.72
CA GLU A 278 12.64 -15.69 13.66
C GLU A 278 11.66 -16.03 12.53
N ARG A 279 11.00 -15.02 11.95
CA ARG A 279 9.95 -15.14 10.95
C ARG A 279 10.20 -14.25 9.74
N SER A 280 11.45 -13.88 9.49
CA SER A 280 11.83 -13.04 8.35
C SER A 280 11.54 -13.66 6.98
N ASP A 281 11.35 -14.97 6.92
CA ASP A 281 10.96 -15.74 5.73
C ASP A 281 9.44 -15.69 5.45
N THR A 282 8.66 -15.19 6.40
CA THR A 282 7.22 -15.04 6.23
C THR A 282 6.91 -13.97 5.19
N LEU A 283 6.06 -14.31 4.23
CA LEU A 283 5.62 -13.38 3.19
C LEU A 283 4.39 -12.60 3.64
N LEU A 284 4.52 -11.27 3.63
CA LEU A 284 3.43 -10.33 3.85
C LEU A 284 2.93 -9.74 2.53
N TYR A 285 1.62 -9.55 2.47
CA TYR A 285 0.91 -8.86 1.41
C TYR A 285 0.17 -7.67 1.99
N PHE A 286 0.06 -6.62 1.18
CA PHE A 286 -0.50 -5.34 1.54
C PHE A 286 -1.57 -4.91 0.55
N THR A 287 -2.56 -4.18 1.05
CA THR A 287 -3.57 -3.49 0.24
C THR A 287 -3.95 -2.19 0.93
N PHE A 288 -4.32 -1.19 0.14
CA PHE A 288 -4.64 0.16 0.59
C PHE A 288 -6.09 0.51 0.29
N PHE A 289 -6.71 1.22 1.21
CA PHE A 289 -8.11 1.61 1.14
C PHE A 289 -8.29 3.10 1.44
N ARG A 290 -9.36 3.66 0.89
CA ARG A 290 -9.87 5.00 1.19
C ARG A 290 -11.33 4.93 1.65
N ASP A 291 -11.67 5.74 2.63
CA ASP A 291 -13.00 5.91 3.20
C ASP A 291 -13.64 4.56 3.59
N ARG A 292 -14.88 4.32 3.16
CA ARG A 292 -15.66 3.11 3.48
C ARG A 292 -15.25 1.89 2.64
N GLY A 293 -13.94 1.73 2.39
CA GLY A 293 -13.38 0.54 1.75
C GLY A 293 -13.21 0.63 0.24
N VAL A 294 -13.07 1.85 -0.32
CA VAL A 294 -12.64 2.01 -1.70
C VAL A 294 -11.22 1.45 -1.83
N MET A 295 -11.08 0.33 -2.53
CA MET A 295 -9.80 -0.34 -2.72
C MET A 295 -8.94 0.45 -3.73
N LEU A 296 -7.78 0.91 -3.30
CA LEU A 296 -6.84 1.68 -4.12
C LEU A 296 -5.82 0.79 -4.83
N SER A 297 -5.59 -0.41 -4.31
CA SER A 297 -4.65 -1.37 -4.88
C SER A 297 -5.08 -2.82 -4.62
N ASP A 298 -4.75 -3.70 -5.55
CA ASP A 298 -4.79 -5.14 -5.31
C ASP A 298 -3.76 -5.56 -4.24
N TRP A 299 -3.88 -6.81 -3.78
CA TRP A 299 -2.90 -7.40 -2.87
C TRP A 299 -1.51 -7.47 -3.52
N SER A 300 -0.55 -6.81 -2.91
CA SER A 300 0.83 -6.72 -3.40
C SER A 300 1.83 -7.02 -2.29
N ARG A 301 3.03 -7.46 -2.66
CA ARG A 301 4.16 -7.60 -1.71
C ARG A 301 4.82 -6.25 -1.39
N SER A 302 4.50 -5.20 -2.15
CA SER A 302 4.99 -3.87 -1.88
C SER A 302 4.30 -3.29 -0.65
N PRO A 303 5.03 -2.86 0.39
CA PRO A 303 4.45 -2.10 1.50
C PRO A 303 4.16 -0.65 1.12
N GLU A 304 4.36 -0.27 -0.14
CA GLU A 304 4.23 1.09 -0.65
C GLU A 304 3.29 1.15 -1.85
N LEU A 305 2.50 2.22 -1.91
CA LEU A 305 1.62 2.58 -3.02
C LEU A 305 1.83 4.05 -3.40
N GLN A 306 2.21 4.29 -4.65
CA GLN A 306 2.28 5.64 -5.20
C GLN A 306 1.00 6.00 -5.94
N ILE A 307 0.39 7.11 -5.51
CA ILE A 307 -0.65 7.83 -6.23
C ILE A 307 0.07 8.90 -7.05
N THR A 308 0.03 8.77 -8.38
CA THR A 308 0.81 9.63 -9.29
C THR A 308 0.36 11.08 -9.29
N THR A 309 -0.96 11.30 -9.23
CA THR A 309 -1.58 12.61 -9.15
C THR A 309 -2.75 12.53 -8.19
N ILE A 310 -2.77 13.40 -7.20
CA ILE A 310 -3.86 13.49 -6.21
C ILE A 310 -4.63 14.79 -6.36
N TRP A 311 -5.95 14.73 -6.21
CA TRP A 311 -6.83 15.90 -6.30
C TRP A 311 -7.67 16.09 -5.04
N ARG A 312 -8.38 17.22 -4.93
CA ARG A 312 -9.22 17.52 -3.76
C ARG A 312 -10.23 16.42 -3.46
N GLU A 313 -10.85 15.86 -4.50
CA GLU A 313 -11.80 14.75 -4.43
C GLU A 313 -11.21 13.46 -3.86
N ASP A 314 -9.89 13.34 -3.81
CA ASP A 314 -9.21 12.20 -3.21
C ASP A 314 -8.97 12.38 -1.70
N SER A 315 -9.26 13.55 -1.13
CA SER A 315 -9.18 13.75 0.31
C SER A 315 -10.11 12.78 1.06
N GLY A 316 -9.64 12.22 2.17
CA GLY A 316 -10.44 11.25 2.90
C GLY A 316 -9.65 10.46 3.95
N SER A 317 -10.27 9.38 4.41
CA SER A 317 -9.74 8.52 5.48
C SER A 317 -9.00 7.32 4.89
N TYR A 318 -7.68 7.31 4.93
CA TYR A 318 -6.86 6.25 4.34
C TYR A 318 -6.43 5.22 5.38
N TRP A 319 -6.41 3.94 5.00
CA TRP A 319 -5.89 2.87 5.84
C TRP A 319 -5.30 1.74 4.99
N CYS A 320 -4.42 0.94 5.59
CA CYS A 320 -3.81 -0.19 4.92
C CYS A 320 -4.02 -1.49 5.70
N THR A 321 -3.96 -2.61 5.00
CA THR A 321 -4.00 -3.95 5.58
C THR A 321 -2.70 -4.68 5.28
N ALA A 322 -2.19 -5.42 6.26
CA ALA A 322 -1.12 -6.39 6.10
C ALA A 322 -1.64 -7.80 6.43
N ALA A 323 -1.34 -8.77 5.57
CA ALA A 323 -1.76 -10.16 5.76
C ALA A 323 -0.70 -11.16 5.30
N THR A 324 -0.76 -12.37 5.84
CA THR A 324 0.06 -13.51 5.38
C THR A 324 -0.48 -14.10 4.06
N ALA A 325 0.37 -14.83 3.32
CA ALA A 325 0.04 -15.40 2.00
C ALA A 325 -1.24 -16.28 1.97
N ILE A 326 -1.51 -17.00 3.06
CA ILE A 326 -2.82 -17.57 3.37
C ILE A 326 -3.37 -16.64 4.45
N PRO A 327 -4.57 -16.03 4.29
CA PRO A 327 -5.05 -14.99 5.20
C PRO A 327 -5.56 -15.58 6.52
N SER A 328 -4.70 -16.33 7.22
CA SER A 328 -4.92 -16.73 8.61
C SER A 328 -4.73 -15.56 9.57
N ILE A 329 -3.83 -14.62 9.22
CA ILE A 329 -3.54 -13.44 10.02
C ILE A 329 -3.64 -12.22 9.12
N GLN A 330 -4.53 -11.31 9.51
CA GLN A 330 -4.78 -10.05 8.84
C GLN A 330 -4.93 -8.96 9.89
N LYS A 331 -4.16 -7.88 9.74
CA LYS A 331 -4.22 -6.70 10.62
C LYS A 331 -4.31 -5.44 9.77
N HIS A 332 -5.08 -4.45 10.22
CA HIS A 332 -5.27 -3.19 9.52
C HIS A 332 -4.74 -2.02 10.36
N SER A 333 -4.32 -0.96 9.69
CA SER A 333 -3.88 0.26 10.35
C SER A 333 -5.06 1.04 10.89
N LEU A 334 -4.79 1.93 11.84
CA LEU A 334 -5.73 2.99 12.14
C LEU A 334 -5.92 3.88 10.90
N PRO A 335 -7.13 4.42 10.66
CA PRO A 335 -7.36 5.34 9.57
C PRO A 335 -6.62 6.67 9.79
N LEU A 336 -6.05 7.22 8.72
CA LEU A 336 -5.32 8.48 8.69
C LEU A 336 -6.03 9.44 7.73
N GLN A 337 -6.38 10.63 8.23
CA GLN A 337 -7.01 11.66 7.42
C GLN A 337 -5.98 12.34 6.53
N VAL A 338 -6.21 12.30 5.22
CA VAL A 338 -5.41 12.99 4.22
C VAL A 338 -6.26 14.11 3.63
N HIS A 339 -5.76 15.34 3.75
CA HIS A 339 -6.41 16.52 3.18
C HIS A 339 -5.50 17.13 2.13
N VAL A 340 -6.01 17.18 0.90
CA VAL A 340 -5.28 17.70 -0.26
C VAL A 340 -5.48 19.20 -0.35
N GLN A 341 -4.37 19.94 -0.34
CA GLN A 341 -4.37 21.39 -0.34
C GLN A 341 -4.35 21.95 -1.77
N GLY A 342 -5.18 22.96 -2.05
CA GLY A 342 -5.05 23.73 -3.27
C GLY A 342 -4.14 24.94 -3.07
N VAL A 343 -3.34 25.27 -4.09
CA VAL A 343 -2.50 26.47 -4.11
C VAL A 343 -3.31 27.60 -4.74
N PRO A 344 -3.50 28.75 -4.08
CA PRO A 344 -4.25 29.88 -4.64
C PRO A 344 -3.54 30.44 -5.88
N VAL A 345 -4.32 30.96 -6.82
CA VAL A 345 -3.76 31.56 -8.05
C VAL A 345 -2.98 32.84 -7.76
N SER A 346 -1.81 32.98 -8.39
CA SER A 346 -0.95 34.16 -8.27
C SER A 346 -0.18 34.43 -9.58
N GLY A 347 0.30 35.67 -9.75
CA GLY A 347 1.13 36.05 -10.92
C GLY A 347 0.42 35.93 -12.27
N VAL A 348 -0.82 36.40 -12.38
CA VAL A 348 -1.61 36.32 -13.62
C VAL A 348 -1.06 37.26 -14.69
N LEU A 349 -0.83 36.74 -15.89
CA LEU A 349 -0.31 37.47 -17.04
C LEU A 349 -1.23 37.29 -18.26
N LEU A 350 -1.45 38.38 -18.99
CA LEU A 350 -2.15 38.38 -20.27
C LEU A 350 -1.15 38.65 -21.40
N GLU A 351 -1.11 37.75 -22.37
CA GLU A 351 -0.30 37.84 -23.59
C GLU A 351 -1.21 37.72 -24.83
N THR A 352 -0.67 38.05 -26.00
CA THR A 352 -1.40 37.91 -27.26
C THR A 352 -0.59 37.14 -28.29
N GLN A 353 -1.29 36.47 -29.21
CA GLN A 353 -0.71 35.93 -30.43
C GLN A 353 -1.47 36.54 -31.63
N PRO A 354 -0.79 37.32 -32.51
CA PRO A 354 0.65 37.67 -32.49
C PRO A 354 1.06 38.54 -31.28
N GLN A 355 2.34 38.49 -30.93
CA GLN A 355 2.90 39.17 -29.76
C GLN A 355 2.82 40.71 -29.90
N GLY A 356 2.54 41.39 -28.79
CA GLY A 356 2.47 42.86 -28.75
C GLY A 356 1.11 43.48 -29.08
N GLY A 357 0.05 42.69 -29.20
CA GLY A 357 -1.33 43.16 -29.37
C GLY A 357 -1.63 43.81 -30.73
N GLN A 358 -0.76 43.65 -31.73
CA GLN A 358 -0.93 44.22 -33.07
C GLN A 358 -1.47 43.17 -34.04
N ALA A 359 -2.75 43.27 -34.40
CA ALA A 359 -3.41 42.34 -35.31
C ALA A 359 -3.88 43.03 -36.60
N LEU A 360 -3.92 42.28 -37.70
CA LEU A 360 -4.47 42.77 -38.96
C LEU A 360 -5.99 42.55 -38.99
N ALA A 361 -6.74 43.50 -39.57
CA ALA A 361 -8.19 43.34 -39.67
C ALA A 361 -8.55 42.09 -40.48
N GLY A 362 -9.45 41.26 -39.94
CA GLY A 362 -9.86 39.98 -40.52
C GLY A 362 -9.01 38.77 -40.11
N GLU A 363 -7.85 38.97 -39.48
CA GLU A 363 -7.00 37.88 -38.96
C GLU A 363 -7.43 37.46 -37.55
N PRO A 364 -7.07 36.24 -37.10
CA PRO A 364 -7.34 35.79 -35.75
C PRO A 364 -6.40 36.45 -34.73
N LEU A 365 -6.93 36.71 -33.54
CA LEU A 365 -6.17 37.16 -32.37
C LEU A 365 -6.43 36.21 -31.20
N VAL A 366 -5.38 35.65 -30.62
CA VAL A 366 -5.48 34.79 -29.44
C VAL A 366 -5.05 35.57 -28.21
N LEU A 367 -5.94 35.67 -27.22
CA LEU A 367 -5.65 36.18 -25.88
C LEU A 367 -5.25 35.02 -24.98
N VAL A 368 -4.00 35.00 -24.54
CA VAL A 368 -3.44 33.96 -23.69
C VAL A 368 -3.38 34.46 -22.25
N CYS A 369 -4.11 33.81 -21.35
CA CYS A 369 -4.00 34.08 -19.92
C CYS A 369 -3.21 32.96 -19.25
N SER A 370 -2.16 33.30 -18.50
CA SER A 370 -1.35 32.36 -17.73
C SER A 370 -1.27 32.79 -16.26
N VAL A 371 -1.05 31.82 -15.37
CA VAL A 371 -0.78 32.05 -13.93
C VAL A 371 0.57 31.46 -13.57
N ALA A 372 1.31 32.11 -12.67
CA ALA A 372 2.59 31.63 -12.20
C ALA A 372 2.43 30.52 -11.14
N GLU A 373 1.43 30.65 -10.28
CA GLU A 373 1.06 29.67 -9.28
C GLU A 373 -0.46 29.45 -9.32
N GLY A 374 -0.89 28.25 -8.94
CA GLY A 374 -2.29 27.85 -8.95
C GLY A 374 -2.42 26.37 -9.28
N THR A 375 -3.27 25.67 -8.53
CA THR A 375 -3.61 24.26 -8.77
C THR A 375 -5.13 24.08 -8.92
N GLY A 376 -5.51 22.86 -9.28
CA GLY A 376 -6.91 22.48 -9.41
C GLY A 376 -7.50 22.98 -10.73
N ASP A 377 -8.82 23.15 -10.73
CA ASP A 377 -9.57 23.61 -11.88
C ASP A 377 -9.66 25.15 -11.87
N ILE A 378 -8.97 25.80 -12.80
CA ILE A 378 -8.83 27.26 -12.84
C ILE A 378 -9.80 27.83 -13.85
N ALA A 379 -10.68 28.73 -13.39
CA ALA A 379 -11.56 29.53 -14.21
C ALA A 379 -10.86 30.80 -14.68
N PHE A 380 -10.61 30.88 -15.98
CA PHE A 380 -10.08 32.05 -16.67
C PHE A 380 -11.21 32.84 -17.32
N SER A 381 -11.25 34.15 -17.08
CA SER A 381 -12.19 35.06 -17.74
C SER A 381 -11.44 36.26 -18.34
N TRP A 382 -11.83 36.65 -19.55
CA TRP A 382 -11.24 37.79 -20.27
C TRP A 382 -12.24 38.94 -20.29
N HIS A 383 -11.74 40.14 -20.05
CA HIS A 383 -12.57 41.33 -19.91
C HIS A 383 -11.94 42.52 -20.64
N ARG A 384 -12.80 43.43 -21.10
CA ARG A 384 -12.40 44.77 -21.50
C ARG A 384 -12.30 45.69 -20.30
N GLU A 385 -11.23 46.46 -20.22
CA GLU A 385 -11.08 47.50 -19.20
C GLU A 385 -11.88 48.76 -19.54
N ASP A 386 -12.03 49.09 -20.82
CA ASP A 386 -12.71 50.30 -21.29
C ASP A 386 -14.24 50.22 -21.19
N THR A 387 -14.82 49.05 -21.49
CA THR A 387 -16.27 48.83 -21.42
C THR A 387 -16.72 47.99 -20.24
N GLY A 388 -15.82 47.29 -19.55
CA GLY A 388 -16.17 46.28 -18.54
C GLY A 388 -16.82 45.02 -19.14
N GLU A 389 -16.79 44.86 -20.47
CA GLU A 389 -17.44 43.77 -21.17
C GLU A 389 -16.71 42.44 -20.94
N HIS A 390 -17.48 41.39 -20.68
CA HIS A 390 -16.98 40.03 -20.57
C HIS A 390 -16.82 39.39 -21.96
N VAL A 391 -15.57 39.14 -22.36
CA VAL A 391 -15.19 38.66 -23.69
C VAL A 391 -15.30 37.14 -23.80
N GLY A 392 -15.04 36.43 -22.71
CA GLY A 392 -15.11 34.98 -22.68
C GLY A 392 -14.69 34.39 -21.34
N ARG A 393 -15.01 33.11 -21.14
CA ARG A 393 -14.62 32.31 -19.97
C ARG A 393 -14.24 30.90 -20.39
N LYS A 394 -13.21 30.34 -19.74
CA LYS A 394 -12.81 28.93 -19.84
C LYS A 394 -12.49 28.41 -18.44
N GLN A 395 -12.72 27.12 -18.23
CA GLN A 395 -12.39 26.45 -16.98
C GLN A 395 -11.67 25.15 -17.30
N GLN A 396 -10.49 24.97 -16.72
CA GLN A 396 -9.65 23.79 -16.96
C GLN A 396 -8.57 23.61 -15.89
N ARG A 397 -8.13 22.36 -15.71
CA ARG A 397 -6.99 21.99 -14.86
C ARG A 397 -5.65 22.31 -15.52
N SER A 398 -5.40 23.59 -15.80
CA SER A 398 -4.20 24.11 -16.46
C SER A 398 -3.86 25.49 -15.93
N GLN A 399 -2.58 25.82 -15.88
CA GLN A 399 -2.08 27.16 -15.53
C GLN A 399 -2.11 28.15 -16.70
N ARG A 400 -2.60 27.73 -17.87
CA ARG A 400 -2.65 28.55 -19.08
C ARG A 400 -3.93 28.25 -19.85
N ALA A 401 -4.64 29.28 -20.29
CA ALA A 401 -5.80 29.19 -21.16
C ALA A 401 -5.74 30.23 -22.28
N GLU A 402 -6.39 29.91 -23.40
CA GLU A 402 -6.33 30.73 -24.62
C GLU A 402 -7.73 31.02 -25.13
N LEU A 403 -8.02 32.28 -25.47
CA LEU A 403 -9.29 32.72 -26.06
C LEU A 403 -9.01 33.28 -27.46
N GLU A 404 -9.57 32.64 -28.47
CA GLU A 404 -9.40 33.06 -29.87
C GLU A 404 -10.56 33.96 -30.31
N ILE A 405 -10.21 35.08 -30.91
CA ILE A 405 -11.11 35.97 -31.65
C ILE A 405 -10.84 35.70 -33.12
N PRO A 406 -11.73 35.00 -33.87
CA PRO A 406 -11.42 34.48 -35.20
C PRO A 406 -11.14 35.55 -36.26
N ALA A 407 -11.78 36.72 -36.15
CA ALA A 407 -11.60 37.83 -37.08
C ALA A 407 -11.68 39.17 -36.33
N VAL A 408 -10.53 39.81 -36.13
CA VAL A 408 -10.49 41.11 -35.44
C VAL A 408 -10.88 42.28 -36.35
N GLY A 409 -11.37 43.37 -35.76
CA GLY A 409 -11.83 44.57 -36.46
C GLY A 409 -11.74 45.78 -35.54
N GLY A 410 -12.14 46.97 -36.01
CA GLY A 410 -12.03 48.21 -35.23
C GLY A 410 -12.75 48.17 -33.87
N SER A 411 -13.85 47.42 -33.76
CA SER A 411 -14.58 47.20 -32.50
C SER A 411 -13.79 46.39 -31.46
N HIS A 412 -12.78 45.62 -31.88
CA HIS A 412 -11.93 44.81 -31.01
C HIS A 412 -10.69 45.57 -30.52
N MET A 413 -10.52 46.85 -30.85
CA MET A 413 -9.43 47.69 -30.33
C MET A 413 -9.71 48.14 -28.90
N GLY A 414 -8.74 48.05 -28.00
CA GLY A 414 -8.93 48.46 -26.60
C GLY A 414 -8.00 47.78 -25.61
N ARG A 415 -8.24 48.00 -24.32
CA ARG A 415 -7.43 47.45 -23.23
C ARG A 415 -8.12 46.22 -22.65
N TYR A 416 -7.39 45.11 -22.60
CA TYR A 416 -7.89 43.82 -22.12
C TYR A 416 -7.16 43.41 -20.86
N TYR A 417 -7.85 42.74 -19.95
CA TYR A 417 -7.22 42.02 -18.85
C TYR A 417 -7.90 40.66 -18.68
N CYS A 418 -7.19 39.71 -18.10
CA CYS A 418 -7.77 38.44 -17.67
C CYS A 418 -7.74 38.28 -16.15
N THR A 419 -8.73 37.54 -15.64
CA THR A 419 -8.82 37.10 -14.25
C THR A 419 -8.74 35.58 -14.20
N ALA A 420 -8.06 35.05 -13.20
CA ALA A 420 -8.00 33.63 -12.89
C ALA A 420 -8.54 33.39 -11.47
N ASP A 421 -9.33 32.33 -11.29
CA ASP A 421 -9.93 31.93 -10.01
C ASP A 421 -9.95 30.40 -9.90
N ASN A 422 -9.50 29.85 -8.78
CA ASN A 422 -9.57 28.41 -8.48
C ASN A 422 -10.33 28.09 -7.19
N GLY A 423 -11.15 29.02 -6.69
CA GLY A 423 -11.88 28.91 -5.43
C GLY A 423 -11.02 29.08 -4.17
N HIS A 424 -9.69 29.15 -4.30
CA HIS A 424 -8.76 29.46 -3.21
C HIS A 424 -8.20 30.88 -3.30
N GLY A 425 -8.25 31.48 -4.48
CA GLY A 425 -7.85 32.86 -4.71
C GLY A 425 -8.38 33.36 -6.05
N LEU A 426 -8.58 34.68 -6.14
CA LEU A 426 -8.89 35.37 -7.37
C LEU A 426 -7.75 36.36 -7.64
N ALA A 427 -7.20 36.31 -8.85
CA ALA A 427 -6.14 37.22 -9.25
C ALA A 427 -6.41 37.81 -10.63
N ARG A 428 -5.92 39.03 -10.85
CA ARG A 428 -6.12 39.83 -12.07
C ARG A 428 -4.77 40.20 -12.67
N SER A 429 -4.65 40.06 -13.98
CA SER A 429 -3.48 40.52 -14.75
C SER A 429 -3.48 42.04 -14.95
N GLY A 430 -2.31 42.59 -15.29
CA GLY A 430 -2.23 43.93 -15.87
C GLY A 430 -2.98 44.03 -17.20
N ALA A 431 -3.38 45.23 -17.58
CA ALA A 431 -4.08 45.45 -18.84
C ALA A 431 -3.12 45.54 -20.04
N LEU A 432 -3.47 44.87 -21.14
CA LEU A 432 -2.74 44.85 -22.41
C LEU A 432 -3.57 45.58 -23.49
N ASN A 433 -2.92 46.40 -24.31
CA ASN A 433 -3.58 47.15 -25.38
C ASN A 433 -3.57 46.37 -26.71
N VAL A 434 -4.74 46.22 -27.32
CA VAL A 434 -4.92 45.60 -28.64
C VAL A 434 -5.21 46.68 -29.67
N THR A 435 -4.43 46.68 -30.75
CA THR A 435 -4.57 47.59 -31.89
C THR A 435 -4.79 46.79 -33.17
N VAL A 436 -5.73 47.24 -34.00
CA VAL A 436 -6.03 46.60 -35.29
C VAL A 436 -5.60 47.52 -36.41
N THR A 437 -4.72 47.03 -37.29
CA THR A 437 -4.24 47.76 -38.47
C THR A 437 -4.79 47.13 -39.74
N GLY A 438 -5.29 47.93 -40.68
CA GLY A 438 -5.88 47.41 -41.91
C GLY A 438 -7.31 47.91 -42.11
N GLY A 439 -7.42 49.09 -42.70
CA GLY A 439 -8.68 49.67 -43.13
C GLY A 439 -8.37 50.81 -44.06
N ARG A 440 -8.21 50.53 -45.36
CA ARG A 440 -8.36 51.59 -46.36
C ARG A 440 -9.82 52.00 -46.33
N PHE A 441 -10.14 53.05 -45.60
CA PHE A 441 -11.31 53.87 -45.88
C PHE A 441 -11.13 54.41 -47.30
N LEU A 442 -11.82 53.82 -48.28
CA LEU A 442 -12.08 54.53 -49.53
C LEU A 442 -13.14 55.60 -49.22
N GLU A 443 -12.70 56.75 -48.72
CA GLU A 443 -13.48 57.98 -48.84
C GLU A 443 -13.56 58.35 -50.32
N ASN A 444 -14.61 57.90 -51.01
CA ASN A 444 -14.90 58.42 -52.33
C ASN A 444 -15.57 59.80 -52.17
N THR A 445 -14.72 60.82 -52.28
CA THR A 445 -15.10 62.22 -52.52
C THR A 445 -16.00 62.30 -53.75
N THR A 446 -17.15 62.95 -53.55
CA THR A 446 -18.11 63.37 -54.56
C THR A 446 -17.46 64.24 -55.64
N ARG A 447 -17.55 63.81 -56.90
CA ARG A 447 -17.47 64.72 -58.06
C ARG A 447 -18.51 64.33 -59.11
N SER A 448 -19.26 65.33 -59.52
CA SER A 448 -20.52 65.29 -60.26
C SER A 448 -20.35 65.26 -61.79
N THR A 449 -21.30 64.56 -62.44
CA THR A 449 -21.95 64.75 -63.78
C THR A 449 -21.18 64.51 -65.10
N PRO A 450 -21.83 64.25 -66.27
CA PRO A 450 -23.27 64.07 -66.56
C PRO A 450 -23.68 62.82 -67.43
N THR A 451 -24.99 62.61 -67.49
CA THR A 451 -25.83 61.62 -68.22
C THR A 451 -25.86 61.74 -69.75
N ILE A 452 -25.96 60.61 -70.50
CA ILE A 452 -26.85 60.34 -71.67
C ILE A 452 -27.10 58.80 -71.78
N GLY A 453 -28.37 58.34 -71.84
CA GLY A 453 -28.82 56.91 -71.85
C GLY A 453 -29.06 56.30 -73.26
N PRO A 454 -30.04 55.40 -73.51
CA PRO A 454 -30.76 54.42 -72.68
C PRO A 454 -30.80 52.97 -73.30
N GLY A 455 -31.28 51.95 -72.57
CA GLY A 455 -31.61 50.65 -73.17
C GLY A 455 -31.94 49.50 -72.20
N GLU A 456 -33.24 49.34 -71.92
CA GLU A 456 -34.02 48.13 -71.58
C GLU A 456 -33.59 47.13 -70.47
N ALA A 457 -34.52 46.93 -69.52
CA ALA A 457 -34.65 45.76 -68.63
C ALA A 457 -35.64 44.74 -69.26
N PRO A 458 -35.77 43.49 -68.76
CA PRO A 458 -36.56 43.27 -67.54
C PRO A 458 -36.10 42.17 -66.57
N HIS A 459 -36.39 42.44 -65.29
CA HIS A 459 -36.99 41.61 -64.24
C HIS A 459 -36.43 40.20 -63.88
N SER A 460 -35.98 40.07 -62.63
CA SER A 460 -36.59 39.18 -61.63
C SER A 460 -36.06 39.53 -60.24
N GLY A 461 -36.96 39.69 -59.26
CA GLY A 461 -36.65 40.20 -57.94
C GLY A 461 -36.92 39.21 -56.79
N CYS A 462 -36.16 39.43 -55.70
CA CYS A 462 -36.50 39.38 -54.27
C CYS A 462 -37.02 38.04 -53.64
N PRO A 463 -37.03 37.89 -52.29
CA PRO A 463 -36.24 38.49 -51.20
C PRO A 463 -35.79 37.43 -50.13
N ALA A 464 -35.32 37.94 -48.98
CA ALA A 464 -34.69 37.27 -47.86
C ALA A 464 -35.62 36.74 -46.73
N LEU A 465 -34.97 35.97 -45.82
CA LEU A 465 -35.16 35.79 -44.36
C LEU A 465 -36.31 34.90 -43.82
N VAL A 466 -35.93 33.86 -43.06
CA VAL A 466 -36.65 33.40 -41.86
C VAL A 466 -35.65 33.06 -40.76
N GLU A 467 -35.89 33.67 -39.61
CA GLU A 467 -35.25 33.54 -38.31
C GLU A 467 -36.00 32.46 -37.49
N LEU A 468 -35.29 31.64 -36.69
CA LEU A 468 -35.91 30.77 -35.68
C LEU A 468 -35.34 31.08 -34.30
N GLN A 469 -36.25 31.52 -33.43
CA GLN A 469 -36.07 31.87 -32.04
C GLN A 469 -36.36 30.64 -31.16
N GLN A 470 -35.52 30.35 -30.16
CA GLN A 470 -35.84 29.38 -29.10
C GLN A 470 -36.26 30.13 -27.83
N LEU A 471 -37.43 29.75 -27.32
CA LEU A 471 -38.06 30.27 -26.10
C LEU A 471 -37.76 29.34 -24.91
N TYR A 472 -37.60 29.99 -23.76
CA TYR A 472 -37.29 29.49 -22.42
C TYR A 472 -38.20 28.40 -21.85
N GLY A 473 -37.64 27.67 -20.87
CA GLY A 473 -38.39 27.06 -19.77
C GLY A 473 -37.47 26.36 -18.75
N ASN A 474 -37.15 27.01 -17.63
CA ASN A 474 -36.46 26.42 -16.49
C ASN A 474 -37.44 25.66 -15.58
N GLY A 475 -36.98 24.54 -15.01
CA GLY A 475 -37.55 23.89 -13.83
C GLY A 475 -36.51 23.00 -13.16
N TYR A 476 -36.02 23.41 -11.99
CA TYR A 476 -35.19 22.63 -11.05
C TYR A 476 -36.01 21.44 -10.49
N LEU A 477 -35.52 20.19 -10.50
CA LEU A 477 -34.65 19.49 -9.52
C LEU A 477 -35.34 19.14 -8.19
N GLU A 478 -35.63 17.84 -7.99
CA GLU A 478 -35.33 17.09 -6.77
C GLU A 478 -35.38 15.56 -7.03
N GLU A 479 -34.44 14.86 -6.42
CA GLU A 479 -34.08 13.44 -6.60
C GLU A 479 -35.11 12.49 -5.96
N GLU A 480 -35.18 11.24 -6.44
CA GLU A 480 -34.83 10.09 -5.59
C GLU A 480 -34.66 8.78 -6.38
N ASN A 481 -33.62 8.06 -5.98
CA ASN A 481 -33.12 6.81 -6.54
C ASN A 481 -34.03 5.62 -6.25
N LEU A 482 -34.08 4.65 -7.17
CA LEU A 482 -34.09 3.20 -6.85
C LEU A 482 -33.72 2.40 -8.12
N ALA A 483 -32.52 1.85 -8.12
CA ALA A 483 -32.02 0.93 -9.14
C ALA A 483 -32.28 -0.52 -8.71
N TYR A 484 -32.79 -1.35 -9.63
CA TYR A 484 -32.72 -2.82 -9.53
C TYR A 484 -31.71 -3.33 -10.57
N SER A 485 -30.67 -4.03 -10.10
CA SER A 485 -29.76 -4.81 -10.96
C SER A 485 -29.85 -6.28 -10.58
N GLU A 486 -30.28 -7.12 -11.52
CA GLU A 486 -30.28 -8.57 -11.41
C GLU A 486 -28.85 -9.10 -11.69
N ILE A 487 -28.22 -9.76 -10.72
CA ILE A 487 -26.93 -10.43 -10.93
C ILE A 487 -27.19 -11.93 -11.13
N ARG A 488 -26.95 -12.43 -12.34
CA ARG A 488 -26.90 -13.86 -12.65
C ARG A 488 -25.45 -14.33 -12.65
N ILE A 489 -25.10 -15.24 -11.76
CA ILE A 489 -23.82 -15.93 -11.78
C ILE A 489 -24.00 -17.22 -12.59
N ILE A 490 -23.39 -17.27 -13.78
CA ILE A 490 -23.30 -18.48 -14.59
C ILE A 490 -21.94 -19.12 -14.28
N GLN A 491 -21.93 -20.28 -13.64
CA GLN A 491 -20.73 -21.11 -13.53
C GLN A 491 -20.54 -21.88 -14.84
N LEU A 492 -19.56 -21.45 -15.64
CA LEU A 492 -19.10 -22.18 -16.82
C LEU A 492 -18.24 -23.36 -16.37
N GLY A 493 -18.86 -24.54 -16.30
CA GLY A 493 -18.16 -25.82 -16.23
C GLY A 493 -17.50 -26.12 -17.58
N GLN A 494 -16.24 -26.52 -17.54
CA GLN A 494 -15.45 -26.91 -18.71
C GLN A 494 -15.90 -28.32 -19.17
N GLU A 495 -16.56 -28.42 -20.33
CA GLU A 495 -16.89 -29.70 -20.98
C GLU A 495 -15.72 -30.18 -21.86
N GLU A 496 -15.15 -31.33 -21.49
CA GLU A 496 -14.47 -32.23 -22.44
C GLU A 496 -15.48 -33.22 -23.03
N ALA A 497 -15.31 -33.54 -24.30
CA ALA A 497 -16.26 -34.29 -25.10
C ALA A 497 -16.25 -35.82 -24.84
N ALA A 498 -17.47 -36.37 -24.87
CA ALA A 498 -17.87 -37.75 -25.16
C ALA A 498 -17.66 -38.85 -24.10
N SER A 499 -18.73 -39.30 -23.45
CA SER A 499 -19.43 -40.55 -23.82
C SER A 499 -20.78 -40.71 -23.09
N THR A 500 -21.65 -41.49 -23.72
CA THR A 500 -23.05 -41.79 -23.46
C THR A 500 -23.38 -42.23 -22.03
N SER A 501 -24.44 -41.67 -21.41
CA SER A 501 -25.61 -42.42 -20.89
C SER A 501 -26.51 -41.55 -20.00
N ARG A 502 -27.80 -41.69 -20.20
CA ARG A 502 -28.88 -40.89 -19.61
C ARG A 502 -29.41 -41.64 -18.39
N THR A 503 -29.18 -41.13 -17.17
CA THR A 503 -29.97 -41.47 -15.96
C THR A 503 -29.80 -40.42 -14.86
N SER A 504 -30.96 -39.95 -14.39
CA SER A 504 -31.26 -39.06 -13.25
C SER A 504 -30.36 -39.18 -12.01
N LEU A 505 -29.91 -38.03 -11.47
CA LEU A 505 -29.94 -37.82 -10.02
C LEU A 505 -30.15 -36.34 -9.66
N GLU A 506 -31.17 -36.13 -8.85
CA GLU A 506 -31.64 -34.92 -8.20
C GLU A 506 -30.63 -34.39 -7.17
N ASN A 507 -30.39 -33.07 -7.13
CA ASN A 507 -29.97 -32.41 -5.88
C ASN A 507 -30.30 -30.90 -5.90
N LYS A 508 -31.31 -30.56 -5.10
CA LYS A 508 -31.60 -29.21 -4.60
C LYS A 508 -30.63 -28.91 -3.46
N HIS A 509 -30.04 -27.70 -3.43
CA HIS A 509 -29.79 -26.94 -2.20
C HIS A 509 -29.50 -25.48 -2.58
N THR A 510 -30.56 -24.68 -2.76
CA THR A 510 -30.48 -23.22 -2.74
C THR A 510 -30.64 -22.76 -1.29
N SER A 511 -29.66 -22.03 -0.76
CA SER A 511 -29.75 -21.38 0.55
C SER A 511 -29.94 -19.88 0.34
N VAL A 512 -31.12 -19.38 0.73
CA VAL A 512 -31.48 -17.96 0.75
C VAL A 512 -31.31 -17.48 2.20
N ILE A 513 -30.47 -16.47 2.43
CA ILE A 513 -30.31 -15.84 3.75
C ILE A 513 -30.91 -14.43 3.67
N TYR A 514 -31.90 -14.15 4.51
CA TYR A 514 -32.44 -12.80 4.72
C TYR A 514 -31.66 -12.10 5.83
N SER A 515 -31.38 -10.80 5.66
CA SER A 515 -31.01 -9.92 6.76
C SER A 515 -31.82 -8.62 6.67
N ALA A 516 -32.37 -8.21 7.80
CA ALA A 516 -33.21 -7.01 7.92
C ALA A 516 -32.35 -5.78 8.19
N VAL A 517 -32.54 -4.72 7.42
CA VAL A 517 -31.98 -3.39 7.70
C VAL A 517 -33.08 -2.54 8.33
N LYS A 518 -32.86 -2.10 9.57
CA LYS A 518 -33.75 -1.18 10.28
C LYS A 518 -33.35 0.25 9.92
N THR A 519 -34.14 0.93 9.11
CA THR A 519 -33.99 2.37 8.87
C THR A 519 -34.80 3.13 9.91
N GLN A 520 -34.14 3.98 10.70
CA GLN A 520 -34.81 5.05 11.43
C GLN A 520 -34.90 6.27 10.51
N LEU A 521 -36.10 6.78 10.31
CA LEU A 521 -36.37 8.09 9.71
C LEU A 521 -36.71 9.10 10.84
N PRO A 522 -36.38 10.39 10.67
CA PRO A 522 -36.60 11.42 11.68
C PRO A 522 -38.02 12.01 11.59
N GLU A 523 -38.65 12.24 12.75
CA GLU A 523 -39.84 13.10 12.89
C GLU A 523 -39.44 14.44 13.52
N ASP A 524 -39.94 15.52 12.93
CA ASP A 524 -40.02 16.89 13.48
C ASP A 524 -41.51 17.27 13.24
N SER A 525 -42.34 17.81 14.13
CA SER A 525 -42.10 18.83 15.15
C SER A 525 -43.36 19.02 16.03
N ALA A 526 -43.18 19.81 17.10
CA ALA A 526 -44.15 20.58 17.90
C ALA A 526 -44.67 19.99 19.22
N GLY A 527 -44.14 20.55 20.32
CA GLY A 527 -44.95 20.89 21.50
C GLY A 527 -44.45 20.35 22.84
N GLU A 528 -43.81 21.25 23.59
CA GLU A 528 -44.06 21.51 25.01
C GLU A 528 -42.91 21.22 26.00
N VAL A 529 -42.62 22.30 26.73
CA VAL A 529 -41.58 22.47 27.74
C VAL A 529 -41.92 21.67 28.98
N ARG A 530 -40.98 20.84 29.48
CA ARG A 530 -40.76 20.68 30.92
C ARG A 530 -39.39 20.09 31.25
N SER A 531 -38.70 20.81 32.12
CA SER A 531 -37.43 20.55 32.80
C SER A 531 -37.47 19.36 33.77
N GLN A 532 -36.35 18.63 33.88
CA GLN A 532 -35.73 18.02 35.09
C GLN A 532 -34.67 17.00 34.62
N ASP A 533 -33.38 17.25 34.78
CA ASP A 533 -32.53 16.99 35.97
C ASP A 533 -31.94 15.57 36.03
N GLU A 534 -30.64 15.56 36.35
CA GLU A 534 -29.83 14.53 37.02
C GLU A 534 -28.89 13.55 36.27
N ASP A 535 -27.74 13.42 36.97
CA ASP A 535 -26.43 12.83 36.72
C ASP A 535 -26.33 11.30 36.97
N ALA A 536 -25.10 10.79 36.81
CA ALA A 536 -24.47 9.55 37.34
C ALA A 536 -24.46 8.33 36.38
N ILE A 537 -23.30 7.75 35.99
CA ILE A 537 -22.18 7.10 36.73
C ILE A 537 -22.57 5.73 37.36
N GLU A 538 -21.67 4.75 37.11
CA GLU A 538 -21.49 3.38 37.67
C GLU A 538 -22.28 2.21 37.01
N ASN A 539 -21.70 1.11 36.51
CA ASN A 539 -20.75 0.06 36.97
C ASN A 539 -21.42 -1.20 37.60
N TYR A 540 -20.99 -2.38 37.11
CA TYR A 540 -21.28 -3.77 37.58
C TYR A 540 -22.76 -4.24 37.43
N GLU A 541 -23.14 -5.50 37.22
CA GLU A 541 -22.56 -6.81 37.59
C GLU A 541 -23.20 -7.98 36.78
N ASN A 542 -22.60 -9.16 36.93
CA ASN A 542 -22.96 -10.47 36.38
C ASN A 542 -24.44 -10.88 36.50
N VAL A 543 -24.95 -11.64 35.51
CA VAL A 543 -25.91 -12.73 35.78
C VAL A 543 -25.63 -13.96 34.89
N GLN A 544 -25.66 -15.10 35.57
CA GLN A 544 -25.46 -16.48 35.15
C GLN A 544 -26.84 -17.14 34.97
N PHE A 545 -27.08 -17.88 33.89
CA PHE A 545 -28.15 -18.89 33.78
C PHE A 545 -27.64 -19.99 32.84
N ALA A 546 -27.38 -21.19 33.35
CA ALA A 546 -28.29 -22.32 33.57
C ALA A 546 -28.35 -23.22 32.33
#